data_AF-A0A1I0EP42-F1
#
_entry.id   AF-A0A1I0EP42-F1
#
_cell.length_a   1.000
_cell.length_b   1.000
_cell.length_c   1.000
_cell.angle_alpha   90.00
_cell.angle_beta   90.00
_cell.angle_gamma   90.00
#
_symmetry.space_group_name_H-M   'P 1'
#
loop_
_entity.id
_entity.type
_entity.pdbx_description
1 polymer ?
#
loop_
_entity_poly.entity_id
_entity_poly.type
_entity_poly.pdbx_seq_one_letter_code
_entity_poly.pdbx_strand_id
1 'polypeptide(L)'
;MTEVTKTHDTTIPRKKRRTWYIHLFIFAIVQILLLIFEGASDWLIFNLNPVGEWVLATIPIAEWVPLHNNESINFLTAVWGIVVILHGIVSFSYMIWPRESKSTHS
;
A
#
# COMPACT_ATOMS: atom_id res chain seq x y z
N MET A 1 -9.03 -47.13 -3.12
CA MET A 1 -8.41 -46.31 -4.18
C MET A 1 -9.07 -44.94 -4.08
N THR A 2 -8.46 -44.02 -3.35
CA THR A 2 -9.05 -42.71 -3.01
C THR A 2 -8.62 -41.69 -4.05
N GLU A 3 -9.61 -41.20 -4.80
CA GLU A 3 -9.47 -40.19 -5.83
C GLU A 3 -9.18 -38.84 -5.17
N VAL A 4 -7.93 -38.36 -5.30
CA VAL A 4 -7.53 -37.04 -4.83
C VAL A 4 -8.06 -36.01 -5.83
N THR A 5 -9.23 -35.45 -5.54
CA THR A 5 -9.81 -34.34 -6.30
C THR A 5 -8.96 -33.08 -6.11
N LYS A 6 -8.07 -32.82 -7.06
CA LYS A 6 -7.39 -31.51 -7.21
C LYS A 6 -8.43 -30.48 -7.67
N THR A 7 -9.19 -29.93 -6.75
CA THR A 7 -10.04 -28.76 -7.05
C THR A 7 -9.15 -27.55 -7.27
N HIS A 8 -9.09 -27.15 -8.54
CA HIS A 8 -8.40 -25.99 -9.08
C HIS A 8 -8.63 -24.75 -8.18
N ASP A 9 -7.58 -24.31 -7.51
CA ASP A 9 -7.61 -23.24 -6.50
C ASP A 9 -7.84 -21.87 -7.15
N THR A 10 -9.10 -21.57 -7.43
CA THR A 10 -9.58 -20.26 -7.88
C THR A 10 -9.71 -19.25 -6.73
N THR A 11 -9.36 -19.64 -5.50
CA THR A 11 -9.56 -18.81 -4.29
C THR A 11 -8.40 -17.87 -3.98
N ILE A 12 -7.18 -18.21 -4.42
CA ILE A 12 -5.96 -17.39 -4.21
C ILE A 12 -6.11 -15.95 -4.72
N PRO A 13 -6.60 -15.67 -5.95
CA PRO A 13 -6.69 -14.30 -6.44
C PRO A 13 -7.76 -13.46 -5.72
N ARG A 14 -8.75 -14.08 -5.06
CA ARG A 14 -9.77 -13.35 -4.28
C ARG A 14 -9.27 -12.94 -2.89
N LYS A 15 -8.48 -13.80 -2.22
CA LYS A 15 -7.92 -13.49 -0.90
C LYS A 15 -6.94 -12.32 -0.92
N LYS A 16 -6.02 -12.27 -1.90
CA LYS A 16 -5.04 -11.17 -2.03
C LYS A 16 -5.69 -9.79 -2.20
N ARG A 17 -6.77 -9.72 -2.96
CA ARG A 17 -7.54 -8.47 -3.18
C ARG A 17 -8.19 -7.96 -1.89
N ARG A 18 -8.82 -8.85 -1.12
CA ARG A 18 -9.44 -8.47 0.17
C ARG A 18 -8.40 -7.94 1.15
N THR A 19 -7.21 -8.56 1.18
CA THR A 19 -6.09 -8.06 1.98
C THR A 19 -5.66 -6.66 1.53
N TRP A 20 -5.54 -6.39 0.24
CA TRP A 20 -5.21 -5.03 -0.24
C TRP A 20 -6.25 -3.98 0.15
N TYR A 21 -7.56 -4.27 0.00
CA TYR A 21 -8.62 -3.35 0.44
C TYR A 21 -8.55 -3.06 1.94
N ILE A 22 -8.22 -4.05 2.76
CA ILE A 22 -8.02 -3.84 4.21
C ILE A 22 -6.83 -2.90 4.46
N HIS A 23 -5.72 -3.07 3.73
CA HIS A 23 -4.55 -2.18 3.87
C HIS A 23 -4.89 -0.74 3.44
N LEU A 24 -5.63 -0.58 2.35
CA LEU A 24 -6.08 0.73 1.89
C LEU A 24 -7.05 1.39 2.88
N PHE A 25 -7.94 0.60 3.49
CA PHE A 25 -8.88 1.09 4.50
C PHE A 25 -8.16 1.53 5.79
N ILE A 26 -7.20 0.72 6.27
CA ILE A 26 -6.34 1.09 7.41
C ILE A 26 -5.55 2.36 7.09
N PHE A 27 -4.96 2.44 5.89
CA PHE A 27 -4.25 3.63 5.43
C PHE A 27 -5.15 4.86 5.49
N ALA A 28 -6.36 4.79 4.93
CA ALA A 28 -7.31 5.90 4.94
C ALA A 28 -7.69 6.33 6.36
N ILE A 29 -7.95 5.38 7.27
CA ILE A 29 -8.24 5.69 8.68
C ILE A 29 -7.06 6.41 9.32
N VAL A 30 -5.84 5.91 9.15
CA VAL A 30 -4.65 6.52 9.74
C VAL A 30 -4.45 7.94 9.19
N GLN A 31 -4.66 8.17 7.90
CA GLN A 31 -4.58 9.52 7.30
C GLN A 31 -5.63 10.48 7.88
N ILE A 32 -6.87 10.02 8.06
CA ILE A 32 -7.93 10.82 8.68
C ILE A 32 -7.57 11.15 10.13
N LEU A 33 -7.05 10.18 10.89
CA LEU A 33 -6.61 10.41 12.26
C LEU A 33 -5.46 11.41 12.30
N LEU A 34 -4.43 11.24 11.44
CA LEU A 34 -3.32 12.19 11.34
C LEU A 34 -3.83 13.60 11.04
N LEU A 35 -4.77 13.76 10.11
CA LEU A 35 -5.34 15.07 9.75
C LEU A 35 -6.15 15.70 10.90
N ILE A 36 -6.88 14.91 11.69
CA ILE A 36 -7.62 15.41 12.87
C ILE A 36 -6.67 15.79 14.01
N PHE A 37 -5.64 14.99 14.25
CA PHE A 37 -4.69 15.16 15.36
C PHE A 37 -3.50 16.05 15.03
N GLU A 38 -3.34 16.48 13.79
CA GLU A 38 -2.30 17.41 13.37
C GLU A 38 -2.38 18.75 14.12
N GLY A 39 -3.60 19.22 14.42
CA GLY A 39 -3.80 20.41 15.24
C GLY A 39 -3.63 20.20 16.76
N ALA A 40 -3.39 18.97 17.21
CA ALA A 40 -3.56 18.59 18.61
C ALA A 40 -2.27 18.51 19.45
N SER A 41 -1.07 18.75 18.89
CA SER A 41 0.24 19.01 19.54
C SER A 41 1.38 18.36 18.74
N ASP A 42 2.56 18.97 18.78
CA ASP A 42 3.80 18.52 18.15
C ASP A 42 4.02 17.00 18.30
N TRP A 43 3.90 16.28 17.19
CA TRP A 43 4.11 14.84 17.13
C TRP A 43 5.60 14.51 17.33
N LEU A 44 6.04 14.49 18.58
CA LEU A 44 7.39 14.10 19.05
C LEU A 44 7.82 12.70 18.59
N ILE A 45 6.86 11.87 18.16
CA ILE A 45 7.08 10.49 17.70
C ILE A 45 7.76 10.46 16.31
N PHE A 46 7.64 11.54 15.53
CA PHE A 46 8.25 11.65 14.19
C PHE A 46 9.56 12.45 14.18
N ASN A 47 10.31 12.45 15.29
CA ASN A 47 11.67 12.98 15.28
C ASN A 47 12.54 12.11 14.36
N LEU A 48 12.84 12.60 13.16
CA LEU A 48 13.56 11.87 12.14
C LEU A 48 15.00 11.58 12.63
N ASN A 49 15.44 10.34 12.45
CA ASN A 49 16.87 10.02 12.52
C ASN A 49 17.60 10.80 11.40
N PRO A 50 18.86 11.25 11.55
CA PRO A 50 19.65 11.90 10.50
C PRO A 50 19.59 11.27 9.09
N VAL A 51 19.39 9.96 8.99
CA VAL A 51 19.14 9.29 7.70
C VAL A 51 17.83 9.74 7.05
N GLY A 52 16.77 9.88 7.84
CA GLY A 52 15.47 10.40 7.40
C GLY A 52 15.53 11.86 6.96
N GLU A 53 16.29 12.70 7.68
CA GLU A 53 16.53 14.09 7.25
C GLU A 53 17.26 14.16 5.90
N TRP A 54 18.29 13.32 5.70
CA TRP A 54 19.02 13.27 4.43
C TRP A 54 18.11 12.87 3.26
N VAL A 55 17.20 11.91 3.46
CA VAL A 55 16.25 11.49 2.42
C VAL A 55 15.24 12.60 2.12
N LEU A 56 14.73 13.30 3.15
CA LEU A 56 13.85 14.46 2.96
C LEU A 56 14.55 15.57 2.15
N ALA A 57 15.81 15.86 2.45
CA ALA A 57 16.59 16.88 1.75
C ALA A 57 16.95 16.48 0.30
N THR A 58 17.09 15.17 0.04
CA THR A 58 17.52 14.66 -1.28
C THR A 58 16.34 14.46 -2.23
N ILE A 59 15.18 14.08 -1.71
CA ILE A 59 14.01 13.78 -2.54
C ILE A 59 12.83 14.64 -2.08
N PRO A 60 12.38 15.62 -2.87
CA PRO A 60 11.28 16.52 -2.53
C PRO A 60 9.91 15.83 -2.69
N ILE A 61 9.79 14.58 -2.25
CA ILE A 61 8.54 13.81 -2.30
C ILE A 61 7.51 14.43 -1.35
N ALA A 62 7.95 15.06 -0.25
CA ALA A 62 7.07 15.75 0.70
C ALA A 62 6.28 16.90 0.03
N GLU A 63 6.84 17.51 -1.01
CA GLU A 63 6.18 18.59 -1.77
C GLU A 63 5.11 18.07 -2.73
N TRP A 64 5.15 16.79 -3.11
CA TRP A 64 4.19 16.22 -4.06
C TRP A 64 2.81 16.02 -3.44
N VAL A 65 2.76 15.88 -2.12
CA VAL A 65 1.54 15.62 -1.37
C VAL A 65 1.55 16.46 -0.07
N PRO A 66 1.30 17.79 -0.16
CA PRO A 66 1.28 18.68 0.99
C PRO A 66 -0.07 18.56 1.73
N LEU A 67 -0.36 17.36 2.26
CA LEU A 67 -1.59 17.09 2.99
C LEU A 67 -1.55 17.59 4.44
N HIS A 68 -0.35 17.75 4.96
CA HIS A 68 -0.04 18.18 6.32
C HIS A 68 0.89 19.41 6.27
N ASN A 69 0.85 20.23 7.31
CA ASN A 69 1.77 21.32 7.59
C ASN A 69 3.16 20.80 8.02
N ASN A 70 3.26 19.58 8.55
CA ASN A 70 4.53 18.97 8.94
C ASN A 70 5.13 18.17 7.77
N GLU A 71 6.30 18.61 7.28
CA GLU A 71 7.02 17.95 6.18
C GLU A 71 7.36 16.49 6.45
N SER A 72 7.64 16.13 7.71
CA SER A 72 7.96 14.75 8.10
C SER A 72 6.74 13.83 7.94
N ILE A 73 5.55 14.34 8.26
CA ILE A 73 4.29 13.61 8.11
C ILE A 73 3.93 13.51 6.62
N ASN A 74 4.11 14.58 5.84
CA ASN A 74 3.93 14.54 4.39
C ASN A 74 4.82 13.50 3.72
N PHE A 75 6.11 13.48 4.08
CA PHE A 75 7.05 12.49 3.56
C PHE A 75 6.61 11.07 3.90
N LEU A 76 6.24 10.81 5.16
CA LEU A 76 5.75 9.50 5.58
C LEU A 76 4.49 9.09 4.81
N THR A 77 3.52 10.00 4.71
CA THR A 77 2.27 9.80 3.97
C THR A 77 2.54 9.48 2.50
N ALA A 78 3.48 10.18 1.86
CA ALA A 78 3.84 9.93 0.48
C ALA A 78 4.54 8.59 0.28
N VAL A 79 5.54 8.24 1.12
CA VAL A 79 6.23 6.93 1.06
C VAL A 79 5.22 5.80 1.28
N TRP A 80 4.38 5.92 2.29
CA TRP A 80 3.42 4.88 2.64
C TRP A 80 2.31 4.77 1.58
N GLY A 81 1.90 5.89 0.99
CA GLY A 81 1.02 5.93 -0.19
C GLY A 81 1.61 5.19 -1.39
N ILE A 82 2.89 5.40 -1.71
CA ILE A 82 3.59 4.66 -2.78
C ILE A 82 3.57 3.15 -2.52
N VAL A 83 3.83 2.73 -1.27
CA VAL A 83 3.78 1.31 -0.89
C VAL A 83 2.39 0.71 -1.13
N VAL A 84 1.32 1.42 -0.74
CA VAL A 84 -0.07 0.98 -0.95
C VAL A 84 -0.39 0.88 -2.45
N ILE A 85 0.06 1.85 -3.25
CA ILE A 85 -0.13 1.86 -4.71
C ILE A 85 0.60 0.68 -5.36
N LEU A 86 1.89 0.47 -5.04
CA LEU A 86 2.67 -0.65 -5.57
C LEU A 86 2.05 -2.00 -5.18
N HIS A 87 1.62 -2.14 -3.93
CA HIS A 87 0.94 -3.35 -3.48
C HIS A 87 -0.39 -3.57 -4.20
N GLY A 88 -1.08 -2.47 -4.57
CA GLY A 88 -2.27 -2.50 -5.42
C GLY A 88 -1.94 -2.99 -6.83
N ILE A 89 -0.96 -2.39 -7.50
CA ILE A 89 -0.51 -2.80 -8.83
C ILE A 89 -0.16 -4.29 -8.84
N VAL A 90 0.60 -4.78 -7.86
CA VAL A 90 0.93 -6.21 -7.74
C VAL A 90 -0.33 -7.05 -7.55
N SER A 91 -1.25 -6.62 -6.69
CA SER A 91 -2.49 -7.35 -6.40
C SER A 91 -3.45 -7.41 -7.60
N PHE A 92 -3.46 -6.39 -8.45
CA PHE A 92 -4.33 -6.27 -9.63
C PHE A 92 -3.64 -6.66 -10.95
N SER A 93 -2.31 -6.81 -11.00
CA SER A 93 -1.56 -7.22 -12.20
C SER A 93 -2.06 -8.53 -12.81
N TYR A 94 -2.50 -9.46 -11.96
CA TYR A 94 -3.09 -10.75 -12.35
C TYR A 94 -4.44 -10.61 -13.10
N MET A 95 -5.08 -9.44 -13.10
CA MET A 95 -6.32 -9.18 -13.82
C MET A 95 -6.06 -8.67 -15.24
N ILE A 96 -4.97 -7.93 -15.45
CA ILE A 96 -4.63 -7.33 -16.76
C ILE A 96 -3.94 -8.35 -17.67
N TRP A 97 -3.28 -9.36 -17.09
CA TRP A 97 -2.69 -10.47 -17.84
C TRP A 97 -3.53 -11.75 -17.69
N PRO A 98 -4.61 -11.93 -18.47
CA PRO A 98 -5.23 -13.24 -18.58
C PRO A 98 -4.15 -14.18 -19.14
N ARG A 99 -3.63 -15.09 -18.31
CA ARG A 99 -2.87 -16.23 -18.83
C ARG A 99 -3.81 -16.94 -19.78
N GLU A 100 -3.52 -16.92 -21.08
CA GLU A 100 -4.12 -17.85 -22.03
C GLU A 100 -3.90 -19.24 -21.46
N SER A 101 -4.98 -19.87 -20.99
CA SER A 101 -4.97 -21.29 -20.71
C SER A 101 -4.74 -21.97 -22.04
N LYS A 102 -3.55 -22.54 -22.24
CA LYS A 102 -3.31 -23.49 -23.32
C LYS A 102 -4.27 -24.66 -23.10
N SER A 103 -5.46 -24.59 -23.71
CA SER A 103 -6.36 -25.71 -23.83
C SER A 103 -5.70 -26.69 -24.79
N THR A 104 -5.01 -27.66 -24.21
CA THR A 104 -4.54 -28.85 -24.92
C THR A 104 -5.78 -29.54 -25.47
N HIS A 105 -6.05 -29.35 -26.77
CA HIS A 105 -6.94 -30.23 -27.52
C HIS A 105 -6.30 -31.63 -27.50
N SER A 106 -7.00 -32.59 -26.91
CA SER A 106 -6.80 -34.02 -27.14
C SER A 106 -8.16 -34.67 -27.31
#